data_AF-A0A8J7RA21-F1
#
_entry.id   AF-A0A8J7RA21-F1
#
_cell.length_a   1.000
_cell.length_b   1.000
_cell.length_c   1.000
_cell.angle_alpha   90.00
_cell.angle_beta   90.00
_cell.angle_gamma   90.00
#
_symmetry.space_group_name_H-M   'P 1'
#
loop_
_entity.id
_entity.type
_entity.pdbx_description
1 polymer ?
#
loop_
_entity_poly.entity_id
_entity_poly.type
_entity_poly.pdbx_seq_one_letter_code
_entity_poly.pdbx_strand_id
1 'polypeptide(L)'
;MAPSRQTPDTRIVSGVLIGLIALGIVLPVANVPGSPLRSSNLQLFAVLALPLATSLVAYVRFAKTVVWWEITLLAAWGAVSIGLATFVGFLATMGTPGGYPGAGVELLRNIATFLAVTLGLGVPYGLAGTFRREHPRRAVASALLALVGVFVLFNAVAVAM
;
A
#
# COMPACT_ATOMS: atom_id res chain seq x y z
N MET A 1 -40.81 12.90 -3.28
CA MET A 1 -39.83 11.98 -3.89
C MET A 1 -38.58 11.98 -3.04
N ALA A 2 -38.31 10.91 -2.28
CA ALA A 2 -37.06 10.77 -1.55
C ALA A 2 -35.97 10.32 -2.53
N PRO A 3 -34.78 10.94 -2.54
CA PRO A 3 -33.70 10.48 -3.39
C PRO A 3 -33.25 9.09 -2.90
N SER A 4 -33.32 8.11 -3.79
CA SER A 4 -32.76 6.78 -3.58
C SER A 4 -31.27 6.93 -3.26
N ARG A 5 -30.89 6.71 -2.00
CA ARG A 5 -29.50 6.59 -1.58
C ARG A 5 -28.90 5.40 -2.34
N GLN A 6 -28.16 5.66 -3.40
CA GLN A 6 -27.23 4.68 -3.96
C GLN A 6 -26.17 4.40 -2.88
N THR A 7 -26.38 3.34 -2.10
CA THR A 7 -25.28 2.69 -1.40
C THR A 7 -24.26 2.29 -2.46
N PRO A 8 -23.01 2.76 -2.40
CA PRO A 8 -21.95 2.27 -3.27
C PRO A 8 -21.95 0.75 -3.22
N ASP A 9 -21.94 0.12 -4.38
CA ASP A 9 -22.09 -1.32 -4.53
C ASP A 9 -20.87 -2.00 -3.86
N THR A 10 -21.01 -2.34 -2.58
CA THR A 10 -19.92 -2.84 -1.73
C THR A 10 -19.28 -4.11 -2.28
N ARG A 11 -20.01 -4.84 -3.14
CA ARG A 11 -19.55 -6.00 -3.89
C ARG A 11 -18.50 -5.66 -4.94
N ILE A 12 -18.71 -4.57 -5.69
CA ILE A 12 -17.75 -4.11 -6.73
C ILE A 12 -16.46 -3.65 -6.06
N VAL A 13 -16.55 -2.85 -5.01
CA VAL A 13 -15.36 -2.34 -4.29
C VAL A 13 -14.58 -3.48 -3.64
N SER A 14 -15.27 -4.49 -3.09
CA SER A 14 -14.62 -5.68 -2.53
C SER A 14 -13.93 -6.52 -3.60
N GLY A 15 -14.58 -6.70 -4.76
CA GLY A 15 -13.98 -7.40 -5.91
C GLY A 15 -12.74 -6.69 -6.44
N VAL A 16 -12.76 -5.35 -6.54
CA VAL A 16 -11.60 -4.53 -6.92
C VAL A 16 -10.48 -4.67 -5.90
N LEU A 17 -10.78 -4.64 -4.61
CA LEU A 17 -9.77 -4.77 -3.54
C LEU A 17 -9.08 -6.14 -3.58
N ILE A 18 -9.86 -7.22 -3.74
CA ILE A 18 -9.34 -8.58 -3.89
C ILE A 18 -8.50 -8.69 -5.17
N GLY A 19 -8.99 -8.13 -6.28
CA GLY A 19 -8.29 -8.11 -7.56
C GLY A 19 -6.94 -7.38 -7.49
N LEU A 20 -6.90 -6.23 -6.81
CA LEU A 20 -5.66 -5.46 -6.61
C LEU A 20 -4.66 -6.21 -5.72
N ILE A 21 -5.12 -6.86 -4.65
CA ILE A 21 -4.26 -7.70 -3.80
C ILE A 21 -3.70 -8.88 -4.60
N ALA A 22 -4.57 -9.60 -5.33
CA ALA A 22 -4.15 -10.72 -6.16
C ALA A 22 -3.14 -10.27 -7.23
N LEU A 23 -3.41 -9.14 -7.89
CA LEU A 23 -2.51 -8.57 -8.88
C LEU A 23 -1.15 -8.18 -8.27
N GLY A 24 -1.15 -7.61 -7.08
CA GLY A 24 0.06 -7.28 -6.33
C GLY A 24 0.90 -8.47 -5.90
N ILE A 25 0.33 -9.68 -5.85
CA ILE A 25 1.07 -10.93 -5.62
C ILE A 25 1.55 -11.55 -6.95
N VAL A 26 0.69 -11.54 -7.97
CA VAL A 26 0.98 -12.14 -9.28
C VAL A 26 2.11 -11.39 -10.00
N LEU A 27 2.15 -10.06 -9.91
CA LEU A 27 3.18 -9.25 -10.58
C LEU A 27 4.61 -9.54 -10.09
N PRO A 28 4.90 -9.62 -8.77
CA PRO A 28 6.19 -10.09 -8.28
C PRO A 28 6.57 -11.48 -8.79
N VAL A 29 5.61 -12.42 -8.86
CA VAL A 29 5.84 -13.78 -9.39
C VAL A 29 6.20 -13.73 -10.89
N ALA A 30 5.55 -12.86 -11.65
CA ALA A 30 5.89 -12.64 -13.06
C ALA A 30 7.26 -11.94 -13.25
N ASN A 31 7.79 -11.29 -12.22
CA ASN A 31 9.02 -10.49 -12.25
C ASN A 31 10.25 -11.17 -11.62
N VAL A 32 10.20 -12.50 -11.42
CA VAL A 32 11.30 -13.30 -10.85
C VAL A 32 12.55 -13.25 -11.76
N PRO A 33 13.78 -13.34 -11.20
CA PRO A 33 15.00 -13.45 -11.99
C PRO A 33 14.93 -14.56 -13.04
N GLY A 34 15.23 -14.22 -14.31
CA GLY A 34 15.12 -15.13 -15.45
C GLY A 34 13.80 -15.06 -16.21
N SER A 35 12.81 -14.29 -15.72
CA SER A 35 11.55 -14.07 -16.43
C SER A 35 11.72 -13.13 -17.64
N PRO A 36 11.08 -13.41 -18.78
CA PRO A 36 11.04 -12.50 -19.93
C PRO A 36 10.25 -11.21 -19.65
N LEU A 37 9.45 -11.19 -18.58
CA LEU A 37 8.68 -10.02 -18.15
C LEU A 37 9.42 -9.18 -17.10
N ARG A 38 10.69 -9.52 -16.81
CA ARG A 38 11.47 -8.80 -15.80
C ARG A 38 11.63 -7.33 -16.18
N SER A 39 11.19 -6.43 -15.32
CA SER A 39 11.31 -4.99 -15.51
C SER A 39 11.36 -4.24 -14.19
N SER A 40 12.31 -3.32 -14.05
CA SER A 40 12.41 -2.42 -12.90
C SER A 40 11.15 -1.56 -12.74
N ASN A 41 10.50 -1.20 -13.85
CA ASN A 41 9.25 -0.44 -13.81
C ASN A 41 8.10 -1.26 -13.22
N LEU A 42 8.07 -2.56 -13.51
CA LEU A 42 7.05 -3.49 -13.01
C LEU A 42 7.26 -3.74 -11.50
N GLN A 43 8.51 -3.81 -11.05
CA GLN A 43 8.85 -3.86 -9.62
C GLN A 43 8.43 -2.57 -8.88
N LEU A 44 8.75 -1.39 -9.43
CA LEU A 44 8.33 -0.11 -8.85
C LEU A 44 6.80 0.01 -8.81
N PHE A 45 6.12 -0.41 -9.87
CA PHE A 45 4.66 -0.41 -9.92
C PHE A 45 4.05 -1.30 -8.83
N ALA A 46 4.57 -2.52 -8.66
CA ALA A 46 4.10 -3.47 -7.66
C ALA A 46 4.38 -3.01 -6.22
N VAL A 47 5.49 -2.32 -5.96
CA VAL A 47 5.86 -1.89 -4.59
C VAL A 47 5.29 -0.51 -4.23
N LEU A 48 5.00 0.33 -5.21
CA LEU A 48 4.58 1.72 -4.97
C LEU A 48 3.12 1.96 -5.35
N ALA A 49 2.78 1.78 -6.63
CA ALA A 49 1.48 2.17 -7.16
C ALA A 49 0.35 1.25 -6.67
N LEU A 50 0.60 -0.06 -6.62
CA LEU A 50 -0.39 -1.06 -6.23
C LEU A 50 -0.79 -1.00 -4.75
N PRO A 51 0.14 -0.92 -3.78
CA PRO A 51 -0.20 -0.73 -2.38
C PRO A 51 -0.94 0.58 -2.13
N LEU A 52 -0.51 1.66 -2.80
CA LEU A 52 -1.17 2.95 -2.71
C LEU A 52 -2.60 2.86 -3.24
N ALA A 53 -2.81 2.33 -4.45
CA ALA A 53 -4.14 2.13 -5.01
C ALA A 53 -5.03 1.26 -4.10
N THR A 54 -4.50 0.16 -3.58
CA THR A 54 -5.23 -0.74 -2.68
C THR A 54 -5.67 -0.02 -1.40
N SER A 55 -4.79 0.80 -0.82
CA SER A 55 -5.06 1.59 0.38
C SER A 55 -6.08 2.71 0.15
N LEU A 56 -6.07 3.36 -1.01
CA LEU A 56 -7.07 4.36 -1.39
C LEU A 56 -8.44 3.72 -1.63
N VAL A 57 -8.48 2.55 -2.27
CA VAL A 57 -9.73 1.77 -2.43
C VAL A 57 -10.27 1.33 -1.06
N ALA A 58 -9.39 0.95 -0.13
CA ALA A 58 -9.77 0.67 1.25
C ALA A 58 -10.38 1.93 1.93
N TYR A 59 -9.75 3.09 1.83
CA TYR A 59 -10.30 4.35 2.34
C TYR A 59 -11.70 4.63 1.78
N VAL A 60 -11.86 4.54 0.45
CA VAL A 60 -13.14 4.79 -0.24
C VAL A 60 -14.21 3.80 0.22
N ARG A 61 -13.86 2.53 0.45
CA ARG A 61 -14.78 1.50 0.94
C ARG A 61 -15.38 1.86 2.30
N PHE A 62 -14.55 2.37 3.21
CA PHE A 62 -14.97 2.66 4.59
C PHE A 62 -15.52 4.08 4.75
N ALA A 63 -15.27 4.98 3.81
CA ALA A 63 -15.80 6.33 3.81
C ALA A 63 -17.28 6.39 3.39
N LYS A 64 -18.16 6.94 4.24
CA LYS A 64 -19.60 7.16 3.93
C LYS A 64 -19.87 8.20 2.83
N THR A 65 -18.90 9.06 2.50
CA THR A 65 -19.01 10.10 1.47
C THR A 65 -17.62 10.31 0.91
N VAL A 66 -17.44 10.30 -0.41
CA VAL A 66 -16.10 10.42 -1.01
C VAL A 66 -15.86 11.87 -1.42
N VAL A 67 -14.74 12.45 -0.99
CA VAL A 67 -14.32 13.80 -1.42
C VAL A 67 -12.99 13.66 -2.15
N TRP A 68 -12.98 14.09 -3.41
CA TRP A 68 -11.84 13.92 -4.32
C TRP A 68 -10.55 14.53 -3.78
N TRP A 69 -10.61 15.72 -3.19
CA TRP A 69 -9.43 16.37 -2.63
C TRP A 69 -8.78 15.55 -1.49
N GLU A 70 -9.58 14.88 -0.66
CA GLU A 70 -9.05 14.02 0.39
C GLU A 70 -8.35 12.78 -0.17
N ILE A 71 -8.89 12.19 -1.23
CA ILE A 71 -8.23 11.07 -1.94
C ILE A 71 -6.88 11.54 -2.49
N THR A 72 -6.83 12.71 -3.14
CA THR A 72 -5.59 13.26 -3.69
C THR A 72 -4.56 13.52 -2.60
N LEU A 73 -4.99 14.06 -1.45
CA LEU A 73 -4.12 14.28 -0.30
C LEU A 73 -3.57 12.97 0.29
N LEU A 74 -4.43 11.96 0.44
CA LEU A 74 -4.01 10.63 0.90
C LEU A 74 -3.07 9.96 -0.11
N ALA A 75 -3.32 10.12 -1.40
CA ALA A 75 -2.44 9.60 -2.45
C ALA A 75 -1.05 10.25 -2.38
N ALA A 76 -1.00 11.58 -2.27
CA ALA A 76 0.24 12.33 -2.11
C ALA A 76 0.97 11.93 -0.82
N TRP A 77 0.25 11.85 0.30
CA TRP A 77 0.82 11.46 1.59
C TRP A 77 1.35 10.03 1.59
N GLY A 78 0.62 9.10 0.99
CA GLY A 78 1.05 7.71 0.86
C GLY A 78 2.29 7.58 -0.02
N ALA A 79 2.35 8.31 -1.14
CA ALA A 79 3.54 8.34 -2.00
C ALA A 79 4.78 8.87 -1.26
N VAL A 80 4.63 9.97 -0.50
CA VAL A 80 5.70 10.52 0.36
C VAL A 80 6.11 9.49 1.43
N SER A 81 5.15 8.81 2.04
CA SER A 81 5.41 7.82 3.09
C SER A 81 6.22 6.62 2.58
N ILE A 82 5.84 6.08 1.41
CA ILE A 82 6.57 4.98 0.77
C ILE A 82 7.98 5.44 0.39
N GLY A 83 8.11 6.63 -0.20
CA GLY A 83 9.40 7.20 -0.57
C GLY A 83 10.34 7.34 0.63
N LEU A 84 9.83 7.87 1.75
CA LEU A 84 10.59 8.03 2.98
C LEU A 84 11.02 6.68 3.57
N ALA A 85 10.11 5.72 3.65
CA ALA A 85 10.42 4.38 4.14
C ALA A 85 11.46 3.67 3.27
N THR A 86 11.37 3.83 1.95
CA THR A 86 12.33 3.28 0.98
C THR A 86 13.70 3.91 1.15
N PHE A 87 13.76 5.24 1.26
CA PHE A 87 15.01 5.98 1.45
C PHE A 87 15.71 5.58 2.75
N VAL A 88 14.98 5.52 3.87
CA VAL A 88 15.57 5.11 5.16
C VAL A 88 15.98 3.64 5.15
N GLY A 89 15.17 2.76 4.57
CA GLY A 89 15.54 1.35 4.41
C GLY A 89 16.80 1.17 3.57
N PHE A 90 16.99 1.99 2.53
CA PHE A 90 18.23 2.03 1.75
C PHE A 90 19.43 2.46 2.62
N LEU A 91 19.30 3.56 3.38
CA LEU A 91 20.38 4.00 4.29
C LEU A 91 20.73 2.93 5.34
N ALA A 92 19.72 2.24 5.89
CA ALA A 92 19.92 1.19 6.88
C ALA A 92 20.63 -0.05 6.32
N THR A 93 20.59 -0.27 5.01
CA THR A 93 21.16 -1.44 4.33
C THR A 93 22.39 -1.12 3.48
N MET A 94 22.82 0.15 3.42
CA MET A 94 23.93 0.62 2.57
C MET A 94 25.30 0.04 2.96
N GLY A 95 25.44 -0.52 4.17
CA GLY A 95 26.69 -1.08 4.71
C GLY A 95 26.76 -2.60 4.82
N THR A 96 25.72 -3.35 4.41
CA THR A 96 25.71 -4.82 4.53
C THR A 96 26.36 -5.48 3.31
N PRO A 97 27.49 -6.20 3.46
CA PRO A 97 28.11 -6.93 2.36
C PRO A 97 27.29 -8.21 2.07
N GLY A 98 26.33 -8.11 1.15
CA GLY A 98 25.47 -9.22 0.75
C GLY A 98 25.72 -9.64 -0.70
N GLY A 99 26.10 -10.91 -0.90
CA GLY A 99 26.03 -11.54 -2.23
C GLY A 99 24.59 -11.58 -2.73
N TYR A 100 24.38 -11.64 -4.04
CA TYR A 100 23.05 -11.61 -4.66
C TYR A 100 22.14 -12.70 -4.06
N PRO A 101 21.06 -12.34 -3.34
CA PRO A 101 20.14 -13.31 -2.78
C PRO A 101 19.45 -14.03 -3.94
N GLY A 102 19.47 -15.37 -3.93
CA GLY A 102 18.88 -16.18 -5.00
C GLY A 102 17.42 -15.82 -5.31
N ALA A 103 16.95 -16.17 -6.50
CA ALA A 103 15.65 -15.75 -7.04
C ALA A 103 14.44 -15.97 -6.11
N GLY A 104 14.43 -17.05 -5.32
CA GLY A 104 13.37 -17.32 -4.35
C GLY A 104 13.34 -16.34 -3.17
N VAL A 105 14.52 -15.90 -2.69
CA VAL A 105 14.64 -14.92 -1.59
C VAL A 105 14.22 -13.54 -2.08
N GLU A 106 14.59 -13.16 -3.31
CA GLU A 106 14.15 -11.90 -3.93
C GLU A 106 12.63 -11.86 -4.13
N LEU A 107 12.01 -12.98 -4.56
CA LEU A 107 10.55 -13.07 -4.68
C LEU A 107 9.86 -12.93 -3.32
N LEU A 108 10.33 -13.66 -2.30
CA LEU A 108 9.76 -13.61 -0.96
C LEU A 108 9.87 -12.20 -0.36
N ARG A 109 11.02 -11.54 -0.54
CA ARG A 109 11.23 -10.15 -0.15
C ARG A 109 10.25 -9.22 -0.85
N ASN A 110 10.10 -9.31 -2.17
CA ASN A 110 9.16 -8.46 -2.92
C ASN A 110 7.71 -8.64 -2.46
N ILE A 111 7.27 -9.86 -2.20
CA ILE A 111 5.92 -10.14 -1.66
C ILE A 111 5.78 -9.57 -0.25
N ALA A 112 6.77 -9.79 0.62
CA ALA A 112 6.75 -9.27 1.99
C ALA A 112 6.71 -7.73 2.00
N THR A 113 7.50 -7.07 1.15
CA THR A 113 7.49 -5.61 1.01
C THR A 113 6.15 -5.10 0.49
N PHE A 114 5.55 -5.76 -0.50
CA PHE A 114 4.21 -5.44 -0.99
C PHE A 114 3.16 -5.49 0.13
N LEU A 115 3.15 -6.58 0.91
CA LEU A 115 2.23 -6.75 2.03
C LEU A 115 2.46 -5.72 3.14
N ALA A 116 3.72 -5.45 3.49
CA ALA A 116 4.10 -4.47 4.49
C ALA A 116 3.60 -3.07 4.15
N VAL A 117 3.80 -2.62 2.91
CA VAL A 117 3.32 -1.30 2.46
C VAL A 117 1.79 -1.28 2.39
N THR A 118 1.17 -2.34 1.86
CA THR A 118 -0.29 -2.43 1.72
C THR A 118 -0.99 -2.40 3.08
N LEU A 119 -0.46 -3.12 4.08
CA LEU A 119 -0.99 -3.09 5.45
C LEU A 119 -0.68 -1.78 6.15
N GLY A 120 0.56 -1.28 6.00
CA GLY A 120 1.02 -0.03 6.60
C GLY A 120 0.23 1.19 6.15
N LEU A 121 -0.28 1.21 4.92
CA LEU A 121 -1.21 2.24 4.44
C LEU A 121 -2.68 1.85 4.64
N GLY A 122 -3.05 0.63 4.29
CA GLY A 122 -4.43 0.19 4.18
C GLY A 122 -5.20 0.18 5.50
N VAL A 123 -4.56 -0.27 6.59
CA VAL A 123 -5.18 -0.26 7.93
C VAL A 123 -5.47 1.18 8.40
N PRO A 124 -4.48 2.09 8.45
CA PRO A 124 -4.71 3.47 8.87
C PRO A 124 -5.68 4.23 7.95
N TYR A 125 -5.63 4.00 6.65
CA TYR A 125 -6.56 4.63 5.70
C TYR A 125 -7.98 4.08 5.81
N GLY A 126 -8.15 2.78 6.07
CA GLY A 126 -9.46 2.21 6.36
C GLY A 126 -10.05 2.76 7.66
N LEU A 127 -9.23 2.92 8.69
CA LEU A 127 -9.63 3.57 9.96
C LEU A 127 -9.98 5.04 9.75
N ALA A 128 -9.21 5.77 8.94
CA ALA A 128 -9.48 7.17 8.61
C ALA A 128 -10.84 7.33 7.90
N GLY A 129 -11.15 6.44 6.95
CA GLY A 129 -12.45 6.40 6.29
C GLY A 129 -13.60 6.12 7.27
N THR A 130 -13.38 5.22 8.23
CA THR A 130 -14.37 4.84 9.25
C THR A 130 -14.64 6.00 10.22
N PHE A 131 -13.60 6.68 10.73
CA PHE A 131 -13.75 7.72 11.76
C PHE A 131 -14.16 9.09 11.22
N ARG A 132 -14.18 9.28 9.90
CA ARG A 132 -14.30 10.60 9.27
C ARG A 132 -15.47 11.46 9.75
N ARG A 133 -16.66 10.87 9.97
CA ARG A 133 -17.85 11.62 10.41
C ARG A 133 -17.94 11.82 11.91
N GLU A 134 -17.57 10.81 12.69
CA GLU A 134 -17.80 10.80 14.13
C GLU A 134 -16.64 11.47 14.88
N HIS A 135 -15.41 11.33 14.38
CA HIS A 135 -14.21 11.83 15.05
C HIS A 135 -13.16 12.35 14.04
N PRO A 136 -13.31 13.59 13.52
CA PRO A 136 -12.43 14.13 12.48
C PRO A 136 -10.95 14.17 12.92
N ARG A 137 -10.68 14.45 14.20
CA ARG A 137 -9.31 14.41 14.75
C ARG A 137 -8.70 13.01 14.73
N ARG A 138 -9.50 11.96 14.98
CA ARG A 138 -9.05 10.56 14.92
C ARG A 138 -8.85 10.09 13.47
N ALA A 139 -9.64 10.61 12.53
CA ALA A 139 -9.44 10.35 11.10
C ALA A 139 -8.10 10.93 10.59
N VAL A 140 -7.76 12.15 11.00
CA VAL A 140 -6.45 12.74 10.69
C VAL A 140 -5.31 11.99 11.37
N ALA A 141 -5.44 11.67 12.67
CA ALA A 141 -4.43 10.91 13.39
C ALA A 141 -4.18 9.53 12.77
N SER A 142 -5.24 8.82 12.34
CA SER A 142 -5.09 7.54 11.64
C SER A 142 -4.44 7.69 10.26
N ALA A 143 -4.77 8.71 9.48
CA ALA A 143 -4.08 8.99 8.22
C ALA A 143 -2.58 9.31 8.43
N LEU A 144 -2.24 10.03 9.50
CA LEU A 144 -0.84 10.30 9.87
C LEU A 144 -0.11 9.03 10.33
N LEU A 145 -0.79 8.13 11.05
CA LEU A 145 -0.25 6.84 11.46
C LEU A 145 0.11 5.95 10.27
N ALA A 146 -0.41 6.21 9.06
CA ALA A 146 0.01 5.51 7.84
C ALA A 146 1.51 5.64 7.56
N LEU A 147 2.08 6.81 7.82
CA LEU A 147 3.52 7.03 7.67
C LEU A 147 4.30 6.12 8.63
N VAL A 148 3.88 6.08 9.90
CA VAL A 148 4.51 5.27 10.94
C VAL A 148 4.36 3.77 10.64
N GLY A 149 3.17 3.34 10.23
CA GLY A 149 2.87 1.95 9.88
C GLY A 149 3.70 1.45 8.70
N VAL A 150 3.75 2.22 7.61
CA VAL A 150 4.61 1.91 6.45
C VAL A 150 6.07 1.88 6.86
N PHE A 151 6.53 2.88 7.61
CA PHE A 151 7.91 2.97 8.04
C PHE A 151 8.34 1.74 8.84
N VAL A 152 7.58 1.37 9.87
CA VAL A 152 7.92 0.22 10.73
C VAL A 152 7.88 -1.09 9.95
N LEU A 153 6.80 -1.34 9.20
CA LEU A 153 6.64 -2.62 8.49
C LEU A 153 7.64 -2.78 7.34
N PHE A 154 7.88 -1.72 6.58
CA PHE A 154 8.84 -1.74 5.48
C PHE A 154 10.26 -2.00 6.01
N ASN A 155 10.68 -1.29 7.05
CA ASN A 155 12.02 -1.47 7.62
C ASN A 155 12.16 -2.82 8.33
N ALA A 156 11.09 -3.34 8.95
CA ALA A 156 11.11 -4.70 9.50
C ALA A 156 11.39 -5.75 8.41
N VAL A 157 10.75 -5.63 7.25
CA VAL A 157 11.03 -6.52 6.10
C VAL A 157 12.44 -6.30 5.55
N ALA A 158 12.91 -5.06 5.48
CA ALA A 158 14.24 -4.73 4.97
C ALA A 158 15.39 -5.21 5.86
N VAL A 159 15.17 -5.35 7.17
CA VAL A 159 16.18 -5.82 8.13
C VAL A 159 16.14 -7.35 8.31
N ALA A 160 14.97 -7.97 8.17
CA ALA A 160 14.79 -9.40 8.38
C ALA A 160 15.24 -10.30 7.22
N MET A 161 15.50 -9.71 6.03
CA MET A 161 15.79 -10.42 4.77
C MET A 161 17.03 -9.86 4.10
#